data_AF-A0A920LUU3-F1
#
_entry.id   AF-A0A920LUU3-F1
#
_cell.length_a   1.000
_cell.length_b   1.000
_cell.length_c   1.000
_cell.angle_alpha   90.00
_cell.angle_beta   90.00
_cell.angle_gamma   90.00
#
_symmetry.space_group_name_H-M   'P 1'
#
loop_
_entity.id
_entity.type
_entity.pdbx_description
1 polymer ?
#
loop_
_entity_poly.entity_id
_entity_poly.type
_entity_poly.pdbx_seq_one_letter_code
_entity_poly.pdbx_strand_id
1 'polypeptide(L)'
;MSRKKPPNLIDFAHFWQTGTRWDDNDIYGHLNNTVHYKLFDSAVNSFLLDHNLLDFRNGESVYLVVETACSYFAELAYPDKLAVGLRITRWAPHQ
;
A
#
# COMPACT_ATOMS: atom_id res chain seq x y z
N MET A 1 -20.98 -18.33 -1.68
CA MET A 1 -20.47 -16.96 -1.46
C MET A 1 -19.88 -16.44 -2.76
N SER A 2 -20.26 -15.25 -3.22
CA SER A 2 -19.70 -14.65 -4.45
C SER A 2 -18.22 -14.30 -4.26
N ARG A 3 -17.36 -14.62 -5.23
CA ARG A 3 -15.95 -14.21 -5.22
C ARG A 3 -15.87 -12.68 -5.18
N LYS A 4 -15.04 -12.15 -4.27
CA LYS A 4 -14.75 -10.71 -4.20
C LYS A 4 -14.10 -10.29 -5.52
N LYS A 5 -14.56 -9.18 -6.11
CA LYS A 5 -13.97 -8.59 -7.33
C LYS A 5 -12.92 -7.54 -6.95
N PRO A 6 -11.89 -7.33 -7.78
CA PRO A 6 -10.95 -6.23 -7.57
C PRO A 6 -11.68 -4.87 -7.70
N PRO A 7 -11.26 -3.84 -6.95
CA PRO A 7 -11.76 -2.47 -7.13
C PRO A 7 -11.29 -1.88 -8.47
N ASN A 8 -11.96 -0.83 -8.95
CA ASN A 8 -11.54 -0.15 -10.18
C ASN A 8 -10.45 0.88 -9.88
N LEU A 9 -9.54 1.10 -10.82
CA LEU A 9 -8.47 2.11 -10.65
C LEU A 9 -9.02 3.52 -10.42
N ILE A 10 -10.15 3.86 -11.05
CA ILE A 10 -10.80 5.17 -10.89
C ILE A 10 -11.31 5.44 -9.46
N ASP A 11 -11.41 4.41 -8.61
CA ASP A 11 -11.84 4.57 -7.22
C ASP A 11 -10.72 5.15 -6.32
N PHE A 12 -9.49 5.26 -6.84
CA PHE A 12 -8.31 5.71 -6.11
C PHE A 12 -7.90 7.11 -6.55
N ALA A 13 -7.62 7.99 -5.57
CA ALA A 13 -7.36 9.40 -5.82
C ALA A 13 -5.86 9.72 -5.97
N HIS A 14 -4.99 8.86 -5.45
CA HIS A 14 -3.55 9.04 -5.49
C HIS A 14 -2.85 7.74 -5.91
N PHE A 15 -1.73 7.86 -6.61
CA PHE A 15 -0.95 6.72 -7.08
C PHE A 15 0.53 6.93 -6.80
N TRP A 16 1.11 5.99 -6.06
CA TRP A 16 2.54 5.91 -5.84
C TRP A 16 3.17 4.94 -6.84
N GLN A 17 4.13 5.42 -7.64
CA GLN A 17 4.84 4.62 -8.63
C GLN A 17 6.06 3.97 -7.99
N THR A 18 6.23 2.66 -8.19
CA THR A 18 7.35 1.91 -7.63
C THR A 18 7.71 0.71 -8.51
N GLY A 19 8.81 0.03 -8.18
CA GLY A 19 9.21 -1.22 -8.79
C GLY A 19 9.37 -2.31 -7.75
N THR A 20 9.16 -3.54 -8.18
CA THR A 20 9.55 -4.73 -7.41
C THR A 20 11.08 -4.88 -7.37
N ARG A 21 11.55 -5.63 -6.38
CA ARG A 21 12.97 -5.97 -6.17
C ARG A 21 13.18 -7.46 -6.39
N TRP A 22 14.42 -7.84 -6.69
CA TRP A 22 14.77 -9.25 -6.89
C TRP A 22 14.38 -10.13 -5.70
N ASP A 23 14.58 -9.63 -4.47
CA ASP A 23 14.29 -10.33 -3.22
C ASP A 23 12.81 -10.28 -2.80
N ASP A 24 11.95 -9.62 -3.58
CA ASP A 24 10.52 -9.64 -3.31
C ASP A 24 9.85 -10.95 -3.77
N ASN A 25 10.49 -11.68 -4.70
CA ASN A 25 10.01 -12.98 -5.13
C ASN A 25 10.29 -14.05 -4.07
N ASP A 26 9.31 -14.89 -3.76
CA ASP A 26 9.51 -16.08 -2.95
C ASP A 26 9.94 -17.30 -3.80
N ILE A 27 10.05 -18.46 -3.15
CA ILE A 27 10.47 -19.71 -3.80
C ILE A 27 9.52 -20.17 -4.91
N TYR A 28 8.28 -19.71 -4.93
CA TYR A 28 7.32 -20.01 -5.99
C TYR A 28 7.47 -19.09 -7.21
N GLY A 29 8.38 -18.11 -7.15
CA GLY A 29 8.66 -17.16 -8.23
C GLY A 29 7.67 -15.99 -8.30
N HIS A 30 6.82 -15.83 -7.28
CA HIS A 30 5.85 -14.74 -7.19
C HIS A 30 6.20 -13.80 -6.04
N LEU A 31 5.64 -12.61 -6.08
CA LEU A 31 5.77 -11.63 -5.01
C LEU A 31 5.25 -12.21 -3.71
N ASN A 32 6.10 -12.26 -2.69
CA ASN A 32 5.72 -12.77 -1.40
C ASN A 32 4.54 -11.96 -0.82
N ASN A 33 3.63 -12.64 -0.13
CA ASN A 33 2.45 -12.00 0.44
C ASN A 33 2.79 -10.87 1.44
N THR A 34 3.92 -10.97 2.16
CA THR A 34 4.37 -9.95 3.12
C THR A 34 4.84 -8.67 2.42
N VAL A 35 5.34 -8.76 1.18
CA VAL A 35 5.79 -7.61 0.41
C VAL A 35 4.62 -6.66 0.10
N HIS A 36 3.41 -7.19 -0.08
CA HIS A 36 2.22 -6.36 -0.31
C HIS A 36 1.98 -5.38 0.85
N TYR A 37 2.16 -5.81 2.10
CA TYR A 37 2.02 -4.94 3.27
C TYR A 37 3.12 -3.89 3.34
N LYS A 38 4.35 -4.24 2.95
CA LYS A 38 5.46 -3.28 2.83
C LYS A 38 5.18 -2.21 1.77
N LEU A 39 4.56 -2.61 0.65
CA LEU A 39 4.15 -1.69 -0.41
C LEU A 39 3.03 -0.75 0.07
N PHE A 40 2.07 -1.25 0.85
CA PHE A 40 1.01 -0.43 1.43
C PHE A 40 1.58 0.61 2.42
N ASP A 41 2.41 0.18 3.35
CA ASP A 41 3.08 1.07 4.31
C ASP A 41 3.91 2.13 3.58
N SER A 42 4.69 1.73 2.59
CA SER A 42 5.52 2.66 1.81
C SER A 42 4.65 3.66 1.05
N ALA A 43 3.60 3.21 0.38
CA ALA A 43 2.70 4.11 -0.36
C ALA A 43 2.03 5.14 0.56
N VAL A 44 1.47 4.70 1.69
CA VAL A 44 0.81 5.59 2.65
C VAL A 44 1.80 6.59 3.25
N ASN A 45 2.97 6.13 3.69
CA ASN A 45 3.95 7.02 4.30
C ASN A 45 4.59 7.97 3.27
N SER A 46 4.85 7.52 2.05
CA SER A 46 5.27 8.41 0.95
C SER A 46 4.24 9.51 0.72
N PHE A 47 2.94 9.18 0.65
CA PHE A 47 1.88 10.18 0.55
C PHE A 47 1.90 11.19 1.70
N LEU A 48 2.05 10.73 2.94
CA LEU A 48 2.09 11.62 4.11
C LEU A 48 3.32 12.54 4.09
N LEU A 49 4.49 12.02 3.71
CA LEU A 49 5.73 12.79 3.61
C LEU A 49 5.65 13.84 2.50
N ASP A 50 5.19 13.45 1.31
CA ASP A 50 5.10 14.34 0.15
C ASP A 50 4.15 15.54 0.40
N HIS A 51 3.20 15.38 1.33
CA HIS A 51 2.23 16.42 1.70
C HIS A 51 2.57 17.10 3.05
N ASN A 52 3.74 16.85 3.63
CA ASN A 52 4.16 17.38 4.94
C ASN A 52 3.19 17.07 6.09
N LEU A 53 2.51 15.92 6.02
CA LEU A 53 1.59 15.43 7.06
C LEU A 53 2.30 14.56 8.10
N LEU A 54 3.52 14.11 7.82
CA LEU A 54 4.34 13.31 8.73
C LEU A 54 5.75 13.88 8.82
N ASP A 55 6.26 14.05 10.04
CA ASP A 55 7.68 14.24 10.33
C ASP A 55 8.14 13.14 11.29
N PHE A 56 8.87 12.15 10.77
CA PHE A 56 9.39 11.03 11.57
C PHE A 56 10.63 11.40 12.41
N ARG A 57 11.22 12.59 12.22
CA ARG A 57 12.40 13.04 12.96
C ARG A 57 12.02 13.93 14.13
N ASN A 58 11.15 14.92 13.90
CA ASN A 58 10.82 15.94 14.90
C ASN A 58 9.30 16.13 15.11
N GLY A 59 8.47 15.34 14.44
CA GLY A 59 7.02 15.45 14.58
C GLY A 59 6.53 14.99 15.96
N GLU A 60 5.50 15.67 16.46
CA GLU A 60 4.85 15.31 17.74
C GLU A 60 3.83 14.17 17.58
N SER A 61 3.48 13.81 16.34
CA SER A 61 2.46 12.82 16.01
C SER A 61 3.06 11.54 15.44
N VAL A 62 2.50 10.40 15.85
CA VAL A 62 2.82 9.07 15.32
C VAL A 62 1.55 8.43 14.77
N TYR A 63 1.61 7.88 13.56
CA TYR A 63 0.51 7.15 12.94
C TYR A 63 0.68 5.64 13.18
N LEU A 64 -0.26 5.03 13.89
CA LEU A 64 -0.23 3.62 14.23
C LEU A 64 -1.20 2.83 13.35
N VAL A 65 -0.70 1.76 12.73
CA VAL A 65 -1.51 0.81 11.97
C VAL A 65 -2.06 -0.24 12.94
N VAL A 66 -3.36 -0.15 13.26
CA VAL A 66 -4.02 -1.05 14.23
C VAL A 66 -4.67 -2.27 13.58
N GLU A 67 -5.00 -2.21 12.29
CA GLU A 67 -5.58 -3.32 11.54
C GLU A 67 -5.18 -3.21 10.07
N THR A 68 -4.89 -4.35 9.43
CA THR A 68 -4.70 -4.45 7.99
C THR A 68 -5.40 -5.68 7.43
N ALA A 69 -5.83 -5.59 6.18
CA ALA A 69 -6.38 -6.73 5.45
C ALA A 69 -5.97 -6.64 3.99
N CYS A 70 -5.63 -7.76 3.38
CA CYS A 70 -5.27 -7.85 1.97
C CYS A 70 -6.07 -8.96 1.27
N SER A 71 -6.50 -8.70 0.04
CA SER A 71 -7.14 -9.68 -0.84
C SER A 71 -6.33 -9.77 -2.12
N TYR A 72 -5.88 -10.96 -2.48
CA TYR A 72 -5.04 -11.22 -3.66
C TYR A 72 -5.93 -11.62 -4.84
N PHE A 73 -5.88 -10.85 -5.92
CA PHE A 73 -6.73 -11.07 -7.11
C PHE A 73 -5.96 -11.66 -8.30
N ALA A 74 -4.67 -11.32 -8.43
CA ALA A 74 -3.73 -11.80 -9.44
C ALA A 74 -2.31 -11.81 -8.84
N GLU A 75 -1.43 -12.63 -9.40
CA GLU A 75 -0.02 -12.72 -9.01
C GLU A 75 0.80 -11.56 -9.61
N LEU A 76 1.87 -11.18 -8.93
CA LEU A 76 2.89 -10.22 -9.37
C LEU A 76 4.25 -10.89 -9.24
N ALA A 77 5.26 -10.41 -9.96
CA ALA A 77 6.62 -10.89 -9.81
C ALA A 77 7.65 -9.81 -10.17
N TYR A 78 8.87 -9.92 -9.66
CA TYR A 78 9.98 -9.15 -10.21
C TYR A 78 10.19 -9.49 -11.70
N PRO A 79 10.44 -8.50 -12.59
CA PRO A 79 10.71 -7.07 -12.36
C PRO A 79 9.52 -6.12 -12.64
N ASP A 80 8.30 -6.50 -12.23
CA ASP A 80 7.11 -5.68 -12.48
C ASP A 80 7.25 -4.25 -11.94
N LYS A 81 6.76 -3.29 -12.73
CA LYS A 81 6.53 -1.90 -12.33
C LYS A 81 5.11 -1.76 -11.81
N LEU A 82 4.97 -1.12 -10.66
CA LEU A 82 3.72 -1.07 -9.92
C LEU A 82 3.24 0.37 -9.76
N ALA A 83 1.92 0.54 -9.85
CA ALA A 83 1.21 1.72 -9.40
C ALA A 83 0.33 1.33 -8.20
N VAL A 84 0.67 1.81 -7.01
CA VAL A 84 -0.09 1.55 -5.78
C VAL A 84 -1.12 2.66 -5.59
N GLY A 85 -2.40 2.32 -5.78
CA GLY A 85 -3.52 3.26 -5.61
C GLY A 85 -3.90 3.44 -4.14
N LEU A 86 -4.07 4.69 -3.72
CA LEU A 86 -4.48 5.07 -2.37
C LEU A 86 -5.82 5.83 -2.39
N ARG A 87 -6.64 5.56 -1.38
CA ARG A 87 -7.87 6.31 -1.08
C ARG A 87 -8.19 6.22 0.41
N ILE A 88 -8.80 7.27 0.95
CA ILE A 88 -9.39 7.26 2.28
C ILE A 88 -10.84 6.81 2.12
N THR A 89 -11.21 5.68 2.75
CA THR A 89 -12.57 5.14 2.69
C THR A 89 -13.48 5.74 3.76
N ARG A 90 -12.90 6.10 4.90
CA ARG A 90 -13.58 6.76 6.01
C ARG A 90 -12.56 7.61 6.78
N TRP A 91 -12.95 8.82 7.13
CA TRP A 91 -12.20 9.71 8.00
C TRP A 91 -13.03 9.97 9.26
N ALA A 92 -12.39 9.87 10.43
CA ALA A 92 -13.01 10.23 11.70
C ALA A 92 -11.98 11.09 12.47
N PRO A 93 -12.22 12.40 12.61
CA PRO A 93 -11.34 13.24 13.40
C PRO A 93 -11.47 12.86 14.89
N HIS A 94 -10.35 12.89 15.61
CA HIS A 94 -10.38 12.91 17.06
C HIS A 94 -11.07 14.21 17.50
N GLN A 95 -12.09 14.06 18.36
CA GLN A 95 -12.80 15.16 19.00
C GLN A 95 -11.99 15.67 20.20
#